data_AF-A0A4Z0QJZ7-F1
#
_entry.id   AF-A0A4Z0QJZ7-F1
#
_cell.length_a   1.000
_cell.length_b   1.000
_cell.length_c   1.000
_cell.angle_alpha   90.00
_cell.angle_beta   90.00
_cell.angle_gamma   90.00
#
_symmetry.space_group_name_H-M   'P 1'
#
loop_
_entity.id
_entity.type
_entity.pdbx_description
1 polymer ?
#
loop_
_entity_poly.entity_id
_entity_poly.type
_entity_poly.pdbx_seq_one_letter_code
_entity_poly.pdbx_strand_id
1 'polypeptide(L)'
;MKHSLSFFGALLLLTGCNNSPEKRAEAVVSEYVSNRLDDPANYRADKFDTKPYTRQDSAAYAARVAQLNGSGPAAPAAPPVANGAAQIGTFVRHSYREQTKDGDVRRDSGEFVVSPKGDVIELIPGHRLK
;
A
#
# COMPACT_ATOMS: atom_id res chain seq x y z
N MET A 1 -43.15 -15.81 -38.67
CA MET A 1 -42.59 -14.45 -38.74
C MET A 1 -41.34 -14.38 -37.87
N LYS A 2 -40.29 -13.76 -38.42
CA LYS A 2 -39.12 -13.13 -37.77
C LYS A 2 -38.05 -14.04 -37.14
N HIS A 3 -36.98 -14.18 -37.93
CA HIS A 3 -35.64 -14.60 -37.58
C HIS A 3 -35.12 -13.85 -36.36
N SER A 4 -34.65 -14.58 -35.35
CA SER A 4 -33.87 -14.01 -34.24
C SER A 4 -32.41 -14.00 -34.66
N LEU A 5 -31.91 -12.81 -34.99
CA LEU A 5 -30.58 -12.58 -35.53
C LEU A 5 -29.56 -12.60 -34.39
N SER A 6 -28.66 -13.59 -34.40
CA SER A 6 -27.42 -13.55 -33.63
C SER A 6 -26.62 -12.31 -34.04
N PHE A 7 -26.40 -11.38 -33.12
CA PHE A 7 -25.34 -10.38 -33.25
C PHE A 7 -24.19 -10.78 -32.33
N PHE A 8 -23.22 -11.41 -32.97
CA PHE A 8 -21.86 -11.57 -32.49
C PHE A 8 -21.22 -10.18 -32.36
N GLY A 9 -20.48 -9.98 -31.26
CA GLY A 9 -19.24 -9.20 -31.32
C GLY A 9 -19.30 -7.75 -30.87
N ALA A 10 -18.26 -7.42 -30.11
CA ALA A 10 -17.78 -6.11 -29.68
C ALA A 10 -18.65 -5.46 -28.58
N LEU A 11 -18.10 -5.05 -27.44
CA LEU A 11 -16.79 -4.45 -27.19
C LEU A 11 -16.17 -5.02 -25.90
N LEU A 12 -15.09 -5.79 -26.03
CA LEU A 12 -14.07 -5.87 -24.99
C LEU A 12 -13.27 -4.56 -25.04
N LEU A 13 -13.82 -3.49 -24.45
CA LEU A 13 -13.01 -2.34 -24.05
C LEU A 13 -12.35 -2.67 -22.71
N LEU A 14 -11.42 -3.64 -22.72
CA LEU A 14 -10.35 -3.67 -21.73
C LEU A 14 -9.39 -2.53 -22.11
N THR A 15 -9.85 -1.29 -21.93
CA THR A 15 -8.94 -0.17 -21.72
C THR A 15 -8.09 -0.59 -20.54
N GLY A 16 -6.85 -1.01 -20.80
CA GLY A 16 -5.88 -1.21 -19.74
C GLY A 16 -5.84 0.08 -18.94
N CYS A 17 -6.48 0.06 -17.76
CA CYS A 17 -6.34 1.13 -16.78
C CYS A 17 -4.86 1.14 -16.46
N ASN A 18 -4.12 2.02 -17.14
CA ASN A 18 -2.72 2.25 -16.88
C ASN A 18 -2.68 3.05 -15.57
N ASN A 19 -2.98 2.36 -14.47
CA ASN A 19 -2.98 2.92 -13.14
C ASN A 19 -1.56 3.42 -12.89
N SER A 20 -1.46 4.68 -12.45
CA SER A 20 -0.16 5.21 -12.05
C SER A 20 0.45 4.31 -10.95
N PRO A 21 1.77 4.26 -10.80
CA PRO A 21 2.42 3.50 -9.74
C PRO A 21 1.82 3.75 -8.35
N GLU A 22 1.35 4.99 -8.10
CA GLU A 22 0.65 5.39 -6.89
C GLU A 22 -0.71 4.70 -6.77
N LYS A 23 -1.53 4.72 -7.81
CA LYS A 23 -2.85 4.07 -7.78
C LYS A 23 -2.75 2.55 -7.64
N ARG A 24 -1.72 1.94 -8.25
CA ARG A 24 -1.43 0.52 -8.04
C ARG A 24 -1.02 0.26 -6.59
N ALA A 25 -0.19 1.12 -5.99
CA ALA A 25 0.22 1.00 -4.60
C ALA A 25 -0.96 1.16 -3.63
N GLU A 26 -1.86 2.13 -3.87
CA GLU A 26 -3.08 2.31 -3.08
C GLU A 26 -3.97 1.05 -3.10
N ALA A 27 -4.19 0.46 -4.29
CA ALA A 27 -4.99 -0.75 -4.44
C ALA A 27 -4.36 -1.94 -3.70
N VAL A 28 -3.06 -2.15 -3.86
CA VAL A 28 -2.31 -3.23 -3.18
C VAL A 28 -2.36 -3.05 -1.66
N VAL A 29 -2.22 -1.82 -1.15
CA VAL A 29 -2.34 -1.55 0.30
C VAL A 29 -3.76 -1.78 0.79
N SER A 30 -4.78 -1.40 0.01
CA SER A 30 -6.18 -1.64 0.37
C SER A 30 -6.47 -3.13 0.51
N GLU A 31 -6.00 -3.93 -0.44
CA GLU A 31 -6.11 -5.39 -0.41
C GLU A 31 -5.33 -5.97 0.78
N TYR A 32 -4.09 -5.54 0.99
CA TYR A 32 -3.24 -5.97 2.10
C TYR A 32 -3.89 -5.71 3.47
N VAL A 33 -4.48 -4.53 3.66
CA VAL A 33 -5.13 -4.13 4.91
C VAL A 33 -6.45 -4.89 5.08
N SER A 34 -7.33 -4.87 4.07
CA SER A 34 -8.64 -5.54 4.18
C SER A 34 -8.53 -7.03 4.46
N ASN A 35 -7.57 -7.73 3.86
CA ASN A 35 -7.32 -9.16 4.09
C ASN A 35 -6.79 -9.49 5.50
N ARG A 36 -6.40 -8.50 6.30
CA ARG A 36 -5.97 -8.66 7.69
C ARG A 36 -7.01 -8.25 8.72
N LEU A 37 -8.14 -7.72 8.27
CA LEU A 37 -9.28 -7.41 9.14
C LEU A 37 -10.07 -8.68 9.44
N ASP A 38 -10.84 -8.65 10.53
CA ASP A 38 -11.69 -9.79 10.93
C ASP A 38 -12.76 -10.11 9.88
N ASP A 39 -13.24 -9.08 9.19
CA ASP A 39 -14.16 -9.19 8.06
C ASP A 39 -13.80 -8.14 6.99
N PRO A 40 -13.22 -8.57 5.85
CA PRO A 40 -12.88 -7.66 4.75
C PRO A 40 -14.08 -6.87 4.21
N ALA A 41 -15.32 -7.37 4.35
CA ALA A 41 -16.52 -6.68 3.91
C ALA A 41 -16.81 -5.41 4.73
N ASN A 42 -16.19 -5.26 5.90
CA ASN A 42 -16.33 -4.08 6.76
C ASN A 42 -15.23 -3.04 6.54
N TYR A 43 -14.24 -3.35 5.71
CA TYR A 43 -13.19 -2.41 5.32
C TYR A 43 -13.75 -1.26 4.47
N ARG A 44 -13.41 -0.02 4.82
CA ARG A 44 -13.67 1.16 4.01
C ARG A 44 -12.40 1.99 3.93
N ALA A 45 -11.83 2.09 2.73
CA ALA A 45 -10.74 3.03 2.46
C ALA A 45 -11.20 4.47 2.74
N ASP A 46 -10.34 5.28 3.34
CA ASP A 46 -10.65 6.68 3.68
C ASP A 46 -9.70 7.65 2.97
N LYS A 47 -8.40 7.64 3.30
CA LYS A 47 -7.41 8.50 2.63
C LYS A 47 -6.13 7.75 2.30
N PHE A 48 -5.50 8.14 1.20
CA PHE A 48 -4.14 7.78 0.83
C PHE A 48 -3.28 9.02 0.67
N ASP A 49 -2.08 9.00 1.23
CA ASP A 49 -1.00 9.92 0.91
C ASP A 49 0.17 9.09 0.36
N THR A 50 0.53 9.30 -0.90
CA THR A 50 1.57 8.54 -1.59
C THR A 50 2.76 9.41 -1.97
N LYS A 51 3.96 8.81 -1.98
CA LYS A 51 5.17 9.43 -2.51
C LYS A 51 6.17 8.37 -2.98
N PRO A 52 7.11 8.71 -3.89
CA PRO A 52 8.23 7.83 -4.20
C PRO A 52 8.98 7.44 -2.90
N TYR A 53 9.38 6.17 -2.82
CA TYR A 53 10.22 5.66 -1.73
C TYR A 53 11.58 5.27 -2.28
N THR A 54 12.63 5.87 -1.73
CA THR A 54 14.00 5.74 -2.22
C THR A 54 14.86 4.86 -1.31
N ARG A 55 16.05 4.47 -1.80
CA ARG A 55 17.06 3.82 -0.95
C ARG A 55 17.47 4.68 0.25
N GLN A 56 17.50 5.99 0.08
CA GLN A 56 17.83 6.92 1.15
C GLN A 56 16.74 6.89 2.24
N ASP A 57 15.46 6.87 1.87
CA ASP A 57 14.35 6.75 2.83
C ASP A 57 14.41 5.43 3.60
N SER A 58 14.77 4.33 2.92
CA SER A 58 14.96 3.02 3.54
C SER A 58 16.10 3.01 4.56
N ALA A 59 17.26 3.58 4.20
CA ALA A 59 18.38 3.69 5.12
C ALA A 59 18.04 4.58 6.33
N ALA A 60 17.34 5.69 6.12
CA ALA A 60 16.90 6.58 7.18
C ALA A 60 15.91 5.89 8.14
N TYR A 61 14.95 5.14 7.60
CA TYR A 61 14.02 4.35 8.41
C TYR A 61 14.75 3.28 9.23
N ALA A 62 15.65 2.51 8.61
CA ALA A 62 16.43 1.48 9.30
C ALA A 62 17.29 2.07 10.44
N ALA A 63 17.92 3.23 10.20
CA ALA A 63 18.68 3.94 11.23
C ALA A 63 17.79 4.38 12.40
N ARG A 64 16.58 4.88 12.13
CA ARG A 64 15.61 5.26 13.17
C ARG A 64 15.19 4.06 14.01
N VAL A 65 14.89 2.92 13.38
CA VAL A 65 14.52 1.69 14.08
C VAL A 65 15.67 1.18 14.96
N ALA A 66 16.91 1.20 14.45
CA ALA A 66 18.09 0.81 15.22
C ALA A 66 18.29 1.68 16.48
N GLN A 67 18.09 3.00 16.36
CA GLN A 67 18.15 3.93 17.49
C GLN A 67 17.09 3.63 18.56
N LEU A 68 15.85 3.34 18.14
CA LEU A 68 14.76 2.99 19.06
C LEU A 68 15.02 1.66 19.79
N ASN A 69 15.67 0.71 19.12
CA ASN A 69 15.99 -0.60 19.68
C ASN A 69 17.28 -0.62 20.53
N GLY A 70 17.85 0.54 20.87
CA GLY A 70 19.04 0.64 21.72
C GLY A 70 20.32 0.06 21.10
N SER A 71 20.30 -0.24 19.81
CA SER A 71 21.46 -0.76 19.08
C SER A 71 22.32 0.42 18.61
N GLY A 72 23.27 0.83 19.45
CA GLY A 72 24.39 1.69 19.03
C GLY A 72 25.17 1.09 17.85
N PRO A 73 26.01 1.87 17.14
CA PRO A 73 26.24 1.69 15.71
C PRO A 73 26.96 0.37 15.37
N ALA A 74 26.18 -0.57 14.83
CA ALA A 74 26.60 -1.55 13.84
C ALA A 74 25.38 -2.02 13.05
N ALA A 75 24.66 -1.09 12.41
CA ALA A 75 23.85 -1.48 11.25
C ALA A 75 24.83 -1.94 10.16
N PRO A 76 24.59 -3.07 9.46
CA PRO A 76 25.43 -3.43 8.33
C PRO A 76 25.47 -2.22 7.39
N ALA A 77 26.68 -1.84 6.99
CA ALA A 77 26.89 -0.73 6.07
C ALA A 77 25.95 -0.94 4.89
N ALA A 78 24.92 -0.08 4.78
CA ALA A 78 24.18 0.02 3.55
C ALA A 78 25.23 0.15 2.44
N PRO A 79 25.19 -0.68 1.39
CA PRO A 79 26.19 -0.62 0.33
C PRO A 79 26.35 0.85 -0.10
N PRO A 80 27.58 1.33 -0.35
CA PRO A 80 27.83 2.72 -0.68
C PRO A 80 26.83 3.14 -1.74
N VAL A 81 26.01 4.14 -1.43
CA VAL A 81 24.92 4.65 -2.27
C VAL A 81 25.51 5.31 -3.51
N ALA A 82 26.03 4.50 -4.42
CA ALA A 82 26.08 4.87 -5.82
C ALA A 82 24.62 5.02 -6.26
N ASN A 83 24.18 6.28 -6.32
CA ASN A 83 22.83 6.77 -6.69
C ASN A 83 21.80 6.80 -5.55
N GLY A 84 21.96 7.76 -4.64
CA GLY A 84 21.05 8.07 -3.52
C GLY A 84 19.61 8.50 -3.90
N ALA A 85 19.22 8.49 -5.18
CA ALA A 85 17.90 8.89 -5.65
C ALA A 85 17.08 7.77 -6.31
N ALA A 86 17.61 6.55 -6.40
CA ALA A 86 16.88 5.45 -7.05
C ALA A 86 15.61 5.12 -6.25
N GLN A 87 14.44 5.36 -6.86
CA GLN A 87 13.16 4.91 -6.35
C GLN A 87 13.13 3.38 -6.34
N ILE A 88 12.83 2.81 -5.17
CA ILE A 88 12.73 1.36 -4.95
C ILE A 88 11.31 0.91 -4.60
N GLY A 89 10.38 1.85 -4.49
CA GLY A 89 8.96 1.58 -4.26
C GLY A 89 8.13 2.85 -4.16
N THR A 90 6.91 2.69 -3.67
CA THR A 90 5.99 3.77 -3.36
C THR A 90 5.65 3.70 -1.88
N PHE A 91 5.91 4.77 -1.14
CA PHE A 91 5.42 4.92 0.22
C PHE A 91 3.93 5.25 0.16
N VAL A 92 3.16 4.63 1.05
CA VAL A 92 1.72 4.83 1.19
C VAL A 92 1.41 5.00 2.67
N ARG A 93 0.94 6.18 3.07
CA ARG A 93 0.21 6.33 4.33
C ARG A 93 -1.28 6.19 4.05
N HIS A 94 -1.93 5.29 4.76
CA HIS A 94 -3.32 4.96 4.51
C HIS A 94 -4.16 5.02 5.78
N SER A 95 -5.19 5.86 5.78
CA SER A 95 -6.25 5.81 6.78
C SER A 95 -7.44 5.01 6.25
N TYR A 96 -8.06 4.23 7.12
CA TYR A 96 -9.23 3.41 6.80
C TYR A 96 -10.19 3.35 7.98
N ARG A 97 -11.41 2.91 7.69
CA ARG A 97 -12.41 2.56 8.69
C ARG A 97 -12.75 1.09 8.60
N GLU A 98 -13.04 0.51 9.74
CA GLU A 98 -13.60 -0.84 9.87
C GLU A 98 -14.85 -0.75 10.74
N GLN A 99 -15.94 -1.36 10.29
CA GLN A 99 -17.06 -1.67 11.19
C GLN A 99 -16.80 -3.02 11.86
N THR A 100 -16.67 -3.03 13.18
CA THR A 100 -16.48 -4.26 13.94
C THR A 100 -17.78 -5.07 14.00
N LYS A 101 -17.67 -6.33 14.42
CA LYS A 101 -18.83 -7.23 14.60
C LYS A 101 -19.87 -6.68 15.58
N ASP A 102 -19.45 -5.87 16.55
CA ASP A 102 -20.32 -5.24 17.54
C ASP A 102 -21.00 -3.97 16.99
N GLY A 103 -20.74 -3.60 15.73
CA GLY A 103 -21.32 -2.44 15.05
C GLY A 103 -20.51 -1.16 15.20
N ASP A 104 -19.48 -1.15 16.06
CA ASP A 104 -18.60 0.01 16.27
C ASP A 104 -17.77 0.33 15.04
N VAL A 105 -17.68 1.61 14.69
CA VAL A 105 -16.81 2.09 13.61
C VAL A 105 -15.48 2.53 14.19
N ARG A 106 -14.42 1.83 13.80
CA ARG A 106 -13.03 2.17 14.15
C ARG A 106 -12.38 2.88 12.97
N ARG A 107 -11.49 3.83 13.29
CA ARG A 107 -10.65 4.50 12.31
C ARG A 107 -9.20 4.26 12.67
N ASP A 108 -8.45 3.70 11.74
CA ASP A 108 -7.05 3.36 11.93
C ASP A 108 -6.21 3.96 10.79
N SER A 109 -4.90 4.05 11.00
CA SER A 109 -3.92 4.47 9.99
C SER A 109 -2.66 3.62 10.04
N GLY A 110 -2.10 3.30 8.88
CA GLY A 110 -0.82 2.60 8.75
C GLY A 110 0.11 3.27 7.74
N GLU A 111 1.39 2.93 7.79
CA GLU A 111 2.40 3.34 6.83
C GLU A 111 3.04 2.14 6.17
N PHE A 112 3.08 2.15 4.84
CA PHE A 112 3.47 1.01 4.00
C PHE A 112 4.44 1.44 2.90
N VAL A 113 5.20 0.48 2.37
CA VAL A 113 5.98 0.60 1.15
C VAL A 113 5.56 -0.49 0.19
N VAL A 114 5.19 -0.12 -1.02
CA VAL A 114 4.86 -1.07 -2.08
C VAL A 114 6.02 -1.16 -3.06
N SER A 115 6.58 -2.36 -3.25
CA SER A 115 7.61 -2.60 -4.25
C SER A 115 7.02 -2.51 -5.67
N PRO A 116 7.81 -2.22 -6.72
CA PRO A 116 7.33 -2.28 -8.10
C PRO A 116 6.75 -3.66 -8.50
N LYS A 117 7.14 -4.72 -7.79
CA LYS A 117 6.59 -6.07 -7.98
C LYS A 117 5.23 -6.25 -7.31
N GLY A 118 4.89 -5.41 -6.33
CA GLY A 118 3.63 -5.46 -5.59
C GLY A 118 3.75 -5.99 -4.16
N ASP A 119 4.98 -6.22 -3.67
CA ASP A 119 5.20 -6.66 -2.28
C ASP A 119 4.93 -5.51 -1.32
N VAL A 120 4.33 -5.82 -0.16
CA VAL A 120 3.97 -4.81 0.85
C VAL A 120 4.88 -4.90 2.09
N ILE A 121 5.61 -3.82 2.24
CA ILE A 121 6.39 -3.24 3.32
C ILE A 121 5.63 -2.61 4.49
N GLU A 122 5.21 -3.29 5.56
CA GLU A 122 4.59 -2.57 6.70
C GLU A 122 5.67 -1.87 7.55
N LEU A 123 5.67 -0.52 7.55
CA LEU A 123 6.65 0.30 8.30
C LEU A 123 6.12 0.71 9.67
N ILE A 124 4.84 1.11 9.73
CA ILE A 124 4.12 1.41 10.97
C ILE A 124 2.79 0.69 10.89
N PRO A 125 2.49 -0.20 11.85
CA PRO A 125 1.25 -0.94 11.82
C PRO A 125 0.03 -0.04 11.99
N GLY A 126 -1.11 -0.57 11.53
CA GLY A 126 -2.42 0.05 11.74
C GLY A 126 -2.62 0.44 13.21
N HIS A 127 -2.75 1.73 13.48
CA HIS A 127 -3.00 2.25 14.82
C HIS A 127 -4.22 3.18 14.82
N ARG A 128 -4.91 3.19 15.96
CA ARG A 128 -6.16 3.93 16.13
C ARG A 128 -5.92 5.43 16.01
N LEU A 129 -6.70 6.07 15.15
CA LEU A 129 -6.82 7.51 15.06
C LEU A 129 -7.75 8.01 16.19
N LYS A 130 -7.35 9.11 16.84
CA LYS A 130 -8.13 9.77 17.90
C LYS A 130 -9.28 10.60 17.34
#